data_AF-A0A936YXC2-F1
#
_entry.id   AF-A0A936YXC2-F1
#
_cell.length_a   1.000
_cell.length_b   1.000
_cell.length_c   1.000
_cell.angle_alpha   90.00
_cell.angle_beta   90.00
_cell.angle_gamma   90.00
#
_symmetry.space_group_name_H-M   'P 1'
#
loop_
_entity.id
_entity.type
_entity.pdbx_description
1 polymer ?
#
loop_
_entity_poly.entity_id
_entity_poly.type
_entity_poly.pdbx_seq_one_letter_code
_entity_poly.pdbx_strand_id
1 'polypeptide(L)'
;MNPILLNNWEGQSVTDVFTEFDDSRWSAYREPDAMPVEEKPEFKGAEILLASYGTPSYEGYAFVLFRRDGKLYEVNGSHCSCYGLEGQWEPEETTIEALRHRVKEGTLGEGGYDENPFAAELLQVLDALPADGVAMPQPEKKG
;
A
#
# COMPACT_ATOMS: atom_id res chain seq x y z
N MET A 1 7.10 9.20 -8.50
CA MET A 1 7.44 9.45 -7.09
C MET A 1 8.09 8.17 -6.58
N ASN A 2 9.08 8.25 -5.69
CA ASN A 2 9.62 7.02 -5.09
C ASN A 2 8.68 6.59 -3.95
N PRO A 3 8.37 5.28 -3.81
CA PRO A 3 7.52 4.80 -2.73
C PRO A 3 8.19 5.06 -1.38
N ILE A 4 7.39 5.42 -0.38
CA ILE A 4 7.83 5.49 1.01
C ILE A 4 7.46 4.16 1.68
N LEU A 5 8.46 3.39 2.08
CA LEU A 5 8.27 2.10 2.77
C LEU A 5 8.77 2.24 4.21
N LEU A 6 7.93 1.87 5.18
CA LEU A 6 8.14 2.14 6.60
C LEU A 6 8.06 0.88 7.44
N ASN A 7 8.62 0.97 8.65
CA ASN A 7 8.60 -0.07 9.68
C ASN A 7 9.17 -1.39 9.15
N ASN A 8 8.41 -2.49 9.15
CA ASN A 8 8.92 -3.77 8.66
C ASN A 8 9.26 -3.79 7.16
N TRP A 9 8.79 -2.81 6.40
CA TRP A 9 9.15 -2.62 5.00
C TRP A 9 10.22 -1.55 4.78
N GLU A 10 10.79 -0.95 5.83
CA GLU A 10 11.90 -0.02 5.69
C GLU A 10 13.12 -0.71 5.05
N GLY A 11 13.65 -0.10 3.98
CA GLY A 11 14.77 -0.64 3.21
C GLY A 11 14.45 -1.85 2.33
N GLN A 12 13.19 -2.30 2.29
CA GLN A 12 12.72 -3.36 1.40
C GLN A 12 12.35 -2.80 0.02
N SER A 13 11.85 -3.69 -0.85
CA SER A 13 11.33 -3.34 -2.17
C SER A 13 9.80 -3.40 -2.23
N VAL A 14 9.22 -2.80 -3.27
CA VAL A 14 7.78 -2.93 -3.57
C VAL A 14 7.38 -4.39 -3.81
N THR A 15 8.28 -5.20 -4.37
CA THR A 15 8.11 -6.64 -4.56
C THR A 15 7.86 -7.35 -3.23
N ASP A 16 8.57 -6.95 -2.17
CA ASP A 16 8.41 -7.54 -0.85
C ASP A 16 7.03 -7.23 -0.26
N VAL A 17 6.52 -6.01 -0.48
CA VAL A 17 5.15 -5.64 -0.08
C VAL A 17 4.13 -6.55 -0.75
N PHE A 18 4.17 -6.70 -2.08
CA PHE A 18 3.24 -7.59 -2.78
C PHE A 18 3.40 -9.06 -2.35
N THR A 19 4.64 -9.51 -2.12
CA THR A 19 4.92 -10.89 -1.69
C THR A 19 4.32 -11.20 -0.32
N GLU A 20 4.24 -10.23 0.59
CA GLU A 20 3.62 -10.42 1.92
C GLU A 20 2.09 -10.60 1.84
N PHE A 21 1.44 -9.92 0.90
CA PHE A 21 0.00 -10.10 0.66
C PHE A 21 -0.31 -11.30 -0.24
N ASP A 22 0.70 -11.80 -0.94
CA ASP A 22 0.58 -12.96 -1.81
C ASP A 22 0.73 -14.25 -1.01
N ASP A 23 -0.18 -15.21 -1.21
CA ASP A 23 -0.16 -16.52 -0.54
C ASP A 23 1.04 -17.40 -0.98
N SER A 24 1.90 -16.90 -1.88
CA SER A 24 3.04 -17.66 -2.39
C SER A 24 4.25 -17.70 -1.45
N ARG A 25 4.29 -16.89 -0.37
CA ARG A 25 5.42 -16.86 0.57
C ARG A 25 5.73 -18.23 1.17
N TRP A 26 4.70 -19.06 1.37
CA TRP A 26 4.81 -20.43 1.91
C TRP A 26 4.84 -21.53 0.85
N SER A 27 4.81 -21.18 -0.43
CA SER A 27 4.97 -22.19 -1.48
C SER A 27 6.41 -22.71 -1.42
N ALA A 28 6.59 -23.87 -0.76
CA ALA A 28 7.85 -24.62 -0.73
C ALA A 28 8.36 -25.04 -2.13
N TYR A 29 7.62 -24.66 -3.17
CA TYR A 29 7.85 -24.90 -4.58
C TYR A 29 7.59 -23.59 -5.33
N ARG A 30 8.51 -22.62 -5.22
CA ARG A 30 8.54 -21.52 -6.18
C ARG A 30 8.95 -22.13 -7.51
N GLU A 31 7.97 -22.46 -8.33
CA GLU A 31 8.25 -23.03 -9.65
C GLU A 31 9.17 -22.07 -10.41
N PRO A 32 10.21 -22.58 -11.11
CA PRO A 32 11.16 -21.71 -11.81
C PRO A 32 10.51 -20.80 -12.86
N ASP A 33 9.31 -21.15 -13.32
CA ASP A 33 8.49 -20.39 -14.27
C ASP A 33 7.31 -19.67 -13.61
N ALA A 34 7.30 -19.53 -12.28
CA ALA A 34 6.26 -18.79 -11.58
C ALA A 34 6.26 -17.33 -12.05
N MET A 35 5.08 -16.84 -12.40
CA MET A 35 4.87 -15.45 -12.80
C MET A 35 5.36 -14.51 -11.68
N PRO A 36 6.14 -13.45 -12.00
CA PRO A 36 6.53 -12.43 -11.03
C PRO A 36 5.30 -11.89 -10.30
N VAL A 37 5.44 -11.61 -9.00
CA VAL A 37 4.29 -11.22 -8.17
C VAL A 37 3.63 -9.94 -8.71
N GLU A 38 4.40 -8.99 -9.21
CA GLU A 38 3.94 -7.73 -9.80
C GLU A 38 3.12 -7.92 -11.08
N GLU A 39 3.31 -9.05 -11.77
CA GLU A 39 2.59 -9.36 -13.00
C GLU A 39 1.26 -10.08 -12.74
N LYS A 40 1.04 -10.54 -11.51
CA LYS A 40 -0.24 -11.14 -11.11
C LYS A 40 -1.39 -10.15 -11.26
N PRO A 41 -2.58 -10.59 -11.71
CA PRO A 41 -3.72 -9.71 -11.96
C PRO A 41 -4.08 -8.78 -10.79
N GLU A 42 -3.93 -9.25 -9.55
CA GLU A 42 -4.24 -8.50 -8.34
C GLU A 42 -3.29 -7.30 -8.10
N PHE A 43 -2.01 -7.43 -8.45
CA PHE A 43 -0.97 -6.42 -8.22
C PHE A 43 -0.66 -5.58 -9.46
N LYS A 44 -0.91 -6.13 -10.65
CA LYS A 44 -0.59 -5.49 -11.93
C LYS A 44 -1.09 -4.06 -12.02
N GLY A 45 -0.17 -3.15 -12.35
CA GLY A 45 -0.46 -1.72 -12.49
C GLY A 45 -0.67 -0.96 -11.17
N ALA A 46 -0.49 -1.59 -10.00
CA ALA A 46 -0.39 -0.85 -8.74
C ALA A 46 0.98 -0.17 -8.62
N GLU A 47 0.97 1.15 -8.63
CA GLU A 47 2.12 1.98 -8.26
C GLU A 47 2.01 2.34 -6.78
N ILE A 48 2.77 1.63 -5.92
CA ILE A 48 2.80 1.92 -4.48
C ILE A 48 3.38 3.32 -4.27
N LEU A 49 2.69 4.11 -3.44
CA LEU A 49 3.10 5.45 -3.02
C LEU A 49 3.59 5.45 -1.57
N LEU A 50 2.89 4.73 -0.70
CA LEU A 50 3.28 4.50 0.69
C LEU A 50 2.90 3.09 1.11
N ALA A 51 3.74 2.42 1.87
CA ALA A 51 3.41 1.17 2.54
C ALA A 51 4.05 1.14 3.92
N SER A 52 3.29 0.71 4.93
CA SER A 52 3.75 0.65 6.31
C SER A 52 3.18 -0.58 6.99
N TYR A 53 4.06 -1.38 7.59
CA TYR A 53 3.66 -2.60 8.29
C TYR A 53 4.36 -2.66 9.66
N GLY A 54 3.56 -2.59 10.72
CA GLY A 54 4.04 -2.78 12.10
C GLY A 54 3.59 -4.13 12.64
N THR A 55 4.48 -4.80 13.38
CA THR A 55 4.22 -6.12 13.96
C THR A 55 4.60 -6.18 15.44
N PRO A 56 3.91 -5.43 16.31
CA PRO A 56 4.21 -5.51 17.74
C PRO A 56 3.78 -6.87 18.28
N SER A 57 4.76 -7.58 18.85
CA SER A 57 4.59 -8.90 19.46
C SER A 57 4.10 -9.99 18.49
N TYR A 58 2.80 -10.23 18.43
CA TYR A 58 2.15 -11.35 17.72
C TYR A 58 0.97 -10.90 16.86
N GLU A 59 0.78 -9.59 16.76
CA GLU A 59 -0.24 -8.96 15.93
C GLU A 59 0.47 -7.97 15.02
N GLY A 60 -0.15 -7.65 13.90
CA GLY A 60 0.39 -6.61 13.03
C GLY A 60 -0.68 -6.00 12.16
N TYR A 61 -0.45 -4.75 11.79
CA TYR A 61 -1.33 -3.96 10.94
C TYR A 61 -0.52 -3.37 9.81
N ALA A 62 -1.03 -3.54 8.59
CA ALA A 62 -0.42 -3.05 7.38
C ALA A 62 -1.36 -2.05 6.71
N PHE A 63 -0.78 -0.97 6.20
CA PHE A 63 -1.44 0.00 5.36
C PHE A 63 -0.63 0.18 4.08
N VAL A 64 -1.29 0.10 2.93
CA VAL A 64 -0.69 0.35 1.62
C VAL A 64 -1.55 1.35 0.88
N LEU A 65 -0.94 2.44 0.41
CA LEU A 65 -1.53 3.41 -0.49
C LEU A 65 -0.87 3.27 -1.87
N PHE A 66 -1.68 3.08 -2.91
CA PHE A 66 -1.18 2.96 -4.27
C PHE A 66 -2.10 3.65 -5.28
N ARG A 67 -1.54 3.91 -6.46
CA ARG A 67 -2.27 4.40 -7.62
C ARG A 67 -2.43 3.29 -8.66
N ARG A 68 -3.60 3.19 -9.27
CA ARG A 68 -3.87 2.31 -10.41
C ARG A 68 -4.86 2.97 -11.34
N ASP A 69 -4.58 2.94 -12.65
CA ASP A 69 -5.45 3.49 -13.70
C ASP A 69 -5.92 4.93 -13.43
N GLY A 70 -5.05 5.73 -12.81
CA GLY A 70 -5.42 7.08 -12.40
C GLY A 70 -6.53 7.09 -11.37
N LYS A 71 -6.45 6.25 -10.34
CA LYS A 71 -7.27 6.29 -9.14
C LYS A 71 -6.43 5.92 -7.94
N LEU A 72 -6.83 6.39 -6.77
CA LEU A 72 -6.14 6.13 -5.51
C LEU A 72 -6.85 5.00 -4.77
N TYR A 73 -6.06 4.07 -4.25
CA TYR A 73 -6.56 2.91 -3.53
C TYR A 73 -5.76 2.71 -2.24
N GLU A 74 -6.44 2.24 -1.21
CA GLU A 74 -5.81 1.75 0.01
C GLU A 74 -6.04 0.24 0.19
N VAL A 75 -5.10 -0.43 0.83
CA VAL A 75 -5.25 -1.80 1.33
C VAL A 75 -4.92 -1.76 2.81
N ASN A 76 -5.78 -2.37 3.61
CA ASN A 76 -5.59 -2.55 5.04
C ASN A 76 -5.46 -4.05 5.31
N GLY A 77 -4.28 -4.49 5.77
CA GLY A 77 -4.03 -5.87 6.16
C GLY A 77 -3.86 -5.96 7.67
N SER A 78 -4.22 -7.07 8.27
CA SER A 78 -3.94 -7.32 9.68
C SER A 78 -3.66 -8.79 9.92
N HIS A 79 -2.85 -9.09 10.93
CA HIS A 79 -2.59 -10.46 11.27
C HIS A 79 -2.57 -10.68 12.78
N CYS A 80 -2.85 -11.90 13.17
CA CYS A 80 -2.63 -12.42 14.51
C CYS A 80 -1.73 -13.67 14.41
N SER A 81 -1.29 -14.19 15.55
CA SER A 81 -0.25 -15.23 15.75
C SER A 81 -0.19 -16.46 14.84
N CYS A 82 -1.15 -16.69 13.95
CA CYS A 82 -1.29 -17.89 13.11
C CYS A 82 -1.03 -17.67 11.60
N TYR A 83 -1.26 -16.47 11.07
CA TYR A 83 -1.14 -16.17 9.63
C TYR A 83 -0.52 -14.78 9.45
N GLY A 84 0.03 -14.46 8.28
CA GLY A 84 0.55 -13.13 7.94
C GLY A 84 -0.51 -12.29 7.21
N LEU A 85 -0.10 -11.57 6.18
CA LEU A 85 -0.97 -10.70 5.37
C LEU A 85 -1.53 -11.43 4.12
N GLU A 86 -1.29 -12.74 4.00
CA GLU A 86 -1.58 -13.49 2.79
C GLU A 86 -3.07 -13.47 2.45
N GLY A 87 -3.40 -13.19 1.18
CA GLY A 87 -4.76 -13.15 0.68
C GLY A 87 -5.57 -11.92 1.09
N GLN A 88 -4.97 -10.96 1.81
CA GLN A 88 -5.65 -9.74 2.29
C GLN A 88 -5.47 -8.53 1.35
N TRP A 89 -5.02 -8.75 0.12
CA TRP A 89 -4.99 -7.69 -0.88
C TRP A 89 -6.40 -7.39 -1.39
N GLU A 90 -7.12 -6.54 -0.65
CA GLU A 90 -8.47 -6.07 -0.98
C GLU A 90 -8.45 -4.54 -1.16
N PRO A 91 -8.17 -4.03 -2.37
CA PRO A 91 -8.11 -2.60 -2.61
C PRO A 91 -9.45 -1.89 -2.46
N GLU A 92 -9.47 -0.83 -1.65
CA GLU A 92 -10.58 0.09 -1.50
C GLU A 92 -10.26 1.43 -2.18
N GLU A 93 -11.14 1.89 -3.08
CA GLU A 93 -10.98 3.21 -3.72
C GLU A 93 -11.11 4.31 -2.66
N THR A 94 -10.17 5.25 -2.65
CA THR A 94 -10.09 6.33 -1.65
C THR A 94 -9.77 7.66 -2.31
N THR A 95 -9.81 8.75 -1.54
CA THR A 95 -9.46 10.10 -2.04
C THR A 95 -8.49 10.80 -1.10
N ILE A 96 -7.82 11.82 -1.63
CA ILE A 96 -6.90 12.67 -0.85
C ILE A 96 -7.66 13.30 0.32
N GLU A 97 -8.88 13.79 0.11
CA GLU A 97 -9.71 14.41 1.14
C GLU A 97 -10.09 13.41 2.23
N ALA A 98 -10.50 12.20 1.85
CA ALA A 98 -10.88 11.15 2.80
C ALA A 98 -9.71 10.76 3.71
N LEU A 99 -8.53 10.55 3.12
CA LEU A 99 -7.31 10.22 3.87
C LEU A 99 -6.89 11.37 4.79
N ARG A 100 -6.90 12.62 4.31
CA ARG A 100 -6.59 13.79 5.15
C ARG A 100 -7.56 13.94 6.31
N HIS A 101 -8.84 13.73 6.07
CA HIS A 101 -9.85 13.78 7.12
C HIS A 101 -9.58 12.69 8.17
N ARG A 102 -9.30 11.45 7.76
CA ARG A 102 -8.99 10.34 8.67
C ARG A 102 -7.70 10.54 9.48
N VAL A 103 -6.71 11.24 8.93
CA VAL A 103 -5.48 11.60 9.66
C VAL A 103 -5.71 12.75 10.65
N LYS A 104 -6.51 13.76 10.30
CA LYS A 104 -6.70 14.96 11.13
C LYS A 104 -7.77 14.82 12.20
N GLU A 105 -8.87 14.14 11.86
CA GLU A 105 -10.06 14.00 12.71
C GLU A 105 -10.22 12.56 13.25
N GLY A 106 -9.41 11.62 12.75
CA GLY A 106 -9.36 10.24 13.21
C GLY A 106 -7.97 9.86 13.71
N THR A 107 -7.68 8.56 13.74
CA THR A 107 -6.42 8.01 14.28
C THR A 107 -5.57 7.32 13.22
N LEU A 108 -5.82 7.60 11.93
CA LEU A 108 -5.11 6.91 10.84
C LEU A 108 -3.62 7.24 10.87
N GLY A 109 -2.79 6.21 11.06
CA GLY A 109 -1.33 6.32 11.01
C GLY A 109 -0.67 6.94 12.23
N GLU A 110 -1.38 7.11 13.36
CA GLU A 110 -0.81 7.63 14.61
C GLU A 110 0.20 6.67 15.26
N GLY A 111 0.14 5.37 14.95
CA GLY A 111 1.09 4.37 15.46
C GLY A 111 0.94 4.08 16.95
N GLY A 112 -0.29 3.78 17.39
CA GLY A 112 -0.63 3.54 18.79
C GLY A 112 -0.09 2.21 19.31
N TYR A 113 -0.97 1.25 19.55
CA TYR A 113 -0.59 -0.08 20.03
C TYR A 113 0.11 -0.94 18.98
N ASP A 114 -0.04 -0.57 17.70
CA ASP A 114 0.51 -1.27 16.53
C ASP A 114 1.97 -0.86 16.21
N GLU A 115 2.56 0.08 16.97
CA GLU A 115 3.91 0.63 16.75
C GLU A 115 4.18 0.96 15.26
N ASN A 116 3.12 1.39 14.54
CA ASN A 116 3.13 1.59 13.10
C ASN A 116 2.79 3.04 12.72
N PRO A 117 3.56 4.05 13.16
CA PRO A 117 3.29 5.43 12.79
C PRO A 117 3.64 5.65 11.31
N PHE A 118 2.71 6.25 10.57
CA PHE A 118 2.92 6.65 9.17
C PHE A 118 2.13 7.91 8.76
N ALA A 119 1.42 8.56 9.69
CA ALA A 119 0.57 9.71 9.38
C ALA A 119 1.35 10.88 8.75
N ALA A 120 2.58 11.13 9.23
CA ALA A 120 3.40 12.22 8.71
C ALA A 120 3.82 11.98 7.25
N GLU A 121 4.26 10.77 6.95
CA GLU A 121 4.66 10.34 5.61
C GLU A 121 3.47 10.25 4.67
N LEU A 122 2.32 9.81 5.18
CA LEU A 122 1.06 9.84 4.43
C LEU A 122 0.71 11.27 4.03
N LEU A 123 0.76 12.23 4.95
CA LEU A 123 0.52 13.64 4.61
C LEU A 123 1.53 14.17 3.58
N GLN A 124 2.80 13.80 3.68
CA GLN A 124 3.82 14.17 2.69
C GLN A 124 3.50 13.63 1.29
N VAL A 125 3.07 12.36 1.20
CA VAL A 125 2.63 11.77 -0.08
C VAL A 125 1.42 12.52 -0.62
N LEU A 126 0.41 12.78 0.22
CA LEU A 126 -0.81 13.47 -0.18
C LEU A 126 -0.58 14.94 -0.59
N ASP A 127 0.41 15.61 -0.02
CA ASP A 127 0.81 16.98 -0.40
C ASP A 127 1.53 17.02 -1.76
N ALA A 128 2.22 15.94 -2.12
CA ALA A 128 2.96 15.83 -3.36
C ALA A 128 2.14 15.23 -4.52
N LEU A 129 0.93 14.74 -4.26
CA LEU A 129 -0.03 14.34 -5.28
C LEU A 129 -0.75 15.58 -5.87
N PRO A 130 -1.06 15.58 -7.18
CA PRO A 130 -1.92 16.61 -7.77
C PRO A 130 -3.31 16.56 -7.14
N ALA A 131 -3.99 17.72 -7.05
CA ALA A 131 -5.29 17.89 -6.39
C ALA A 131 -6.38 16.92 -6.89
N ASP A 132 -6.26 16.44 -8.13
CA ASP A 132 -7.24 15.55 -8.74
C ASP A 132 -6.89 14.06 -8.55
N GLY A 133 -5.83 13.71 -7.79
CA GLY A 133 -5.36 12.33 -7.55
C GLY A 133 -4.81 11.61 -8.79
N VAL A 134 -4.90 12.25 -9.96
CA VAL A 134 -4.81 11.62 -11.28
C VAL A 134 -4.24 12.64 -12.25
N ALA A 135 -3.34 12.22 -13.13
CA ALA A 135 -2.91 13.08 -14.23
C ALA A 135 -4.13 13.47 -15.09
N MET A 136 -4.40 14.77 -15.20
CA MET A 136 -5.31 15.34 -16.20
C MET A 136 -5.01 14.72 -17.58
N PRO A 137 -6.00 14.21 -18.33
CA PRO A 137 -5.77 13.89 -19.73
C PRO A 137 -5.34 15.18 -20.43
N GLN A 138 -4.22 15.11 -21.15
CA GLN A 138 -3.73 16.24 -21.95
C GLN A 138 -4.87 16.73 -22.85
N PRO A 139 -5.13 18.04 -22.94
CA PRO A 139 -6.15 18.54 -23.85
C PRO A 139 -5.78 18.10 -25.26
N GLU A 140 -6.67 17.31 -25.88
CA GLU A 140 -6.55 16.92 -27.28
C GLU A 140 -6.33 18.21 -28.10
N LYS A 141 -5.16 18.29 -28.74
CA LYS A 141 -4.96 19.28 -29.79
C LYS A 141 -5.91 18.92 -30.92
N LYS A 142 -7.09 19.55 -30.94
CA LYS A 142 -7.94 19.60 -32.13
C LYS A 142 -7.14 20.24 -33.25
N GLY A 143 -6.64 19.40 -34.15
CA GLY A 143 -6.21 19.77 -35.49
C GLY A 143 -7.39 19.87 -36.43
#